data_AF-A0A175Y3D7-F1
#
_entry.id   AF-A0A175Y3D7-F1
#
_cell.length_a   1.000
_cell.length_b   1.000
_cell.length_c   1.000
_cell.angle_alpha   90.00
_cell.angle_beta   90.00
_cell.angle_gamma   90.00
#
_symmetry.space_group_name_H-M   'P 1'
#
loop_
_entity.id
_entity.type
_entity.pdbx_description
1 polymer ?
#
loop_
_entity_poly.entity_id
_entity_poly.type
_entity_poly.pdbx_seq_one_letter_code
_entity_poly.pdbx_strand_id
1 'polypeptide(L)' 'MHREDVKAAIRKRFGSLKAFERAENLPLKSVSGVLAGRKSDRVQRAINGLFQDAPRDIRGVVDNYRPETRSGKSA' A
#
# COMPACT_ATOMS: atom_id res chain seq x y z
N MET A 1 -19.35 -3.91 -1.95
CA MET A 1 -18.27 -2.93 -1.67
C MET A 1 -18.68 -1.59 -2.26
N HIS A 2 -18.80 -0.54 -1.46
CA HIS A 2 -19.13 0.79 -1.96
C HIS A 2 -17.89 1.46 -2.55
N ARG A 3 -18.04 2.11 -3.71
CA ARG A 3 -16.94 2.76 -4.45
C ARG A 3 -16.25 3.85 -3.63
N GLU A 4 -17.01 4.50 -2.76
CA GLU A 4 -16.55 5.57 -1.88
C GLU A 4 -15.65 5.04 -0.76
N ASP A 5 -16.00 3.88 -0.20
CA ASP A 5 -15.23 3.19 0.83
C ASP A 5 -13.83 2.81 0.33
N VAL A 6 -13.75 2.30 -0.91
CA VAL A 6 -12.46 1.98 -1.56
C VAL A 6 -11.61 3.23 -1.74
N LYS A 7 -12.20 4.35 -2.16
CA LYS A 7 -11.46 5.62 -2.28
C LYS A 7 -10.99 6.11 -0.92
N ALA A 8 -11.82 6.01 0.11
CA ALA A 8 -11.47 6.40 1.48
C ALA A 8 -10.32 5.56 2.03
N ALA A 9 -10.36 4.24 1.87
CA ALA A 9 -9.29 3.33 2.29
C ALA A 9 -7.97 3.63 1.56
N ILE A 10 -8.01 3.83 0.24
CA ILE A 10 -6.82 4.19 -0.55
C ILE A 10 -6.25 5.54 -0.08
N ARG A 11 -7.10 6.55 0.10
CA ARG A 11 -6.67 7.87 0.60
C ARG A 11 -6.08 7.79 2.00
N LYS A 12 -6.59 6.92 2.88
CA LYS A 12 -6.07 6.75 4.23
C LYS A 12 -4.67 6.14 4.26
N ARG A 13 -4.37 5.16 3.38
CA ARG A 13 -3.08 4.44 3.36
C ARG A 13 -2.03 5.10 2.45
N PHE A 14 -2.44 5.69 1.32
CA PHE A 14 -1.53 6.22 0.30
C PHE A 14 -1.69 7.73 0.05
N GLY A 15 -2.66 8.39 0.68
CA GLY A 15 -2.97 9.81 0.47
C GLY A 15 -3.73 10.12 -0.81
N SER A 16 -3.53 9.35 -1.89
CA SER A 16 -4.15 9.60 -3.20
C SER A 16 -4.29 8.35 -4.05
N LEU A 17 -5.29 8.34 -4.95
CA LEU A 17 -5.49 7.24 -5.92
C LEU A 17 -4.26 7.06 -6.83
N LYS A 18 -3.66 8.16 -7.30
CA LYS A 18 -2.43 8.13 -8.12
C LYS A 18 -1.23 7.55 -7.36
N ALA A 19 -1.14 7.80 -6.07
CA ALA A 19 -0.05 7.29 -5.24
C ALA A 19 -0.17 5.78 -5.07
N PHE A 20 -1.39 5.28 -4.86
CA PHE A 20 -1.68 3.85 -4.87
C PHE A 20 -1.40 3.22 -6.24
N GLU A 21 -1.82 3.86 -7.33
CA GLU A 21 -1.51 3.40 -8.69
C GLU A 21 0.01 3.29 -8.91
N ARG A 22 0.82 4.23 -8.41
CA ARG A 22 2.28 4.12 -8.48
C ARG A 22 2.84 3.02 -7.59
N ALA A 23 2.36 2.90 -6.35
CA ALA A 23 2.84 1.90 -5.40
C ALA A 23 2.60 0.46 -5.89
N GLU A 24 1.44 0.21 -6.48
CA GLU A 24 1.05 -1.10 -7.03
C GLU A 24 1.44 -1.29 -8.51
N ASN A 25 2.21 -0.36 -9.10
CA ASN A 25 2.59 -0.38 -10.51
C ASN A 25 1.38 -0.59 -11.46
N LEU A 26 0.31 0.17 -11.23
CA LEU A 26 -0.92 0.17 -12.02
C LEU A 26 -0.92 1.32 -13.03
N PRO A 27 -1.61 1.16 -14.18
CA PRO A 27 -1.74 2.24 -15.14
C PRO A 27 -2.58 3.39 -14.56
N LEU A 28 -2.21 4.62 -14.87
CA LEU A 28 -2.90 5.83 -14.41
C LEU A 28 -4.39 5.80 -14.79
N LYS A 29 -5.24 6.25 -13.86
CA LYS A 29 -6.72 6.26 -13.98
C LYS A 29 -7.36 4.86 -14.06
N SER A 30 -6.60 3.77 -13.94
CA SER A 30 -7.17 2.42 -14.00
C SER A 30 -8.03 2.11 -12.79
N VAL A 31 -7.66 2.62 -11.61
CA VAL A 31 -8.46 2.47 -10.39
C VAL A 31 -9.79 3.19 -10.54
N SER A 32 -9.78 4.41 -11.12
CA SER A 32 -11.02 5.13 -11.42
C SER A 32 -11.88 4.38 -12.44
N GLY A 33 -11.27 3.73 -13.43
CA GLY A 33 -11.97 2.91 -14.42
C GLY A 33 -12.66 1.72 -13.78
N VAL A 34 -11.98 0.97 -12.91
CA VAL A 34 -12.58 -0.17 -12.21
C VAL A 34 -13.68 0.27 -11.26
N LEU A 35 -13.47 1.36 -10.52
CA LEU A 35 -14.53 1.94 -9.69
C LEU A 35 -15.73 2.41 -10.51
N ALA A 36 -15.55 2.82 -11.77
CA ALA A 36 -16.65 3.16 -12.68
C ALA A 36 -17.37 1.94 -13.27
N GLY A 37 -16.85 0.72 -13.08
CA GLY A 37 -17.42 -0.53 -13.59
C GLY A 37 -16.64 -1.18 -14.73
N ARG A 38 -15.46 -0.69 -15.10
CA ARG A 38 -14.58 -1.39 -16.03
C ARG A 38 -14.06 -2.69 -15.40
N LYS A 39 -13.97 -3.75 -16.19
CA LYS A 39 -13.39 -5.02 -15.75
C LYS A 39 -11.87 -4.95 -15.93
N SER A 40 -11.14 -4.96 -14.81
CA SER A 40 -9.68 -5.14 -14.83
C SER A 40 -9.27 -5.96 -13.61
N ASP A 41 -9.01 -7.23 -13.86
CA ASP A 41 -8.67 -8.22 -12.85
C ASP A 41 -7.46 -7.80 -12.02
N ARG A 42 -6.40 -7.33 -12.67
CA ARG A 42 -5.17 -6.82 -12.02
C ARG A 42 -5.45 -5.73 -10.98
N VAL A 43 -6.32 -4.77 -11.31
CA VAL A 43 -6.64 -3.64 -10.43
C VAL A 43 -7.59 -4.07 -9.32
N GLN A 44 -8.55 -4.95 -9.61
CA GLN A 44 -9.44 -5.53 -8.59
C GLN A 44 -8.64 -6.33 -7.56
N ARG A 45 -7.63 -7.10 -8.01
CA ARG A 45 -6.75 -7.87 -7.15
C ARG A 45 -5.88 -6.99 -6.25
N ALA A 46 -5.33 -5.90 -6.78
CA ALA A 46 -4.59 -4.90 -6.00
C ALA A 46 -5.51 -4.22 -4.95
N ILE A 47 -6.72 -3.81 -5.35
CA ILE A 47 -7.72 -3.25 -4.43
C ILE A 47 -8.08 -4.27 -3.35
N ASN A 48 -8.32 -5.53 -3.71
CA ASN A 48 -8.64 -6.57 -2.74
C ASN A 48 -7.46 -6.83 -1.78
N GLY A 49 -6.23 -6.81 -2.30
CA GLY A 49 -5.01 -6.87 -1.50
C GLY A 49 -4.94 -5.77 -0.44
N LEU A 50 -5.39 -4.55 -0.75
CA LEU A 50 -5.44 -3.44 0.22
C LEU A 50 -6.24 -3.78 1.49
N PHE A 51 -7.35 -4.49 1.34
CA PHE A 51 -8.25 -4.86 2.43
C PHE A 51 -7.87 -6.17 3.12
N GLN A 52 -7.19 -7.07 2.39
CA GLN A 52 -6.63 -8.30 2.95
C GLN A 52 -5.34 -8.03 3.74
N ASP A 53 -4.60 -6.98 3.39
CA ASP A 53 -3.34 -6.60 4.02
C ASP A 53 -3.55 -5.66 5.23
N ALA A 54 -4.65 -5.85 5.96
CA ALA A 54 -4.94 -5.20 7.24
C ALA A 54 -4.72 -6.20 8.40
N PRO A 55 -4.03 -5.76 9.46
CA PRO A 55 -2.57 -5.71 9.54
C PRO A 55 -1.95 -7.12 9.55
N ARG A 56 -0.88 -7.33 8.78
CA ARG A 56 0.15 -8.27 9.24
C ARG A 56 0.83 -7.57 10.40
N ASP A 57 0.44 -8.02 11.59
CA ASP A 57 0.96 -7.69 12.89
C ASP A 57 2.41 -7.16 12.86
N ILE A 58 2.59 -6.01 13.50
CA ILE A 58 3.83 -5.32 13.85
C ILE A 58 4.77 -6.15 14.77
N ARG A 59 4.85 -7.46 14.59
CA ARG A 59 5.79 -8.37 15.26
C ARG A 59 6.89 -8.93 14.35
N GLY A 60 6.91 -8.58 13.06
CA GLY A 60 7.88 -9.13 12.09
C GLY A 60 9.03 -8.22 11.67
N VAL A 61 9.02 -6.93 12.01
CA VAL A 61 10.04 -5.95 11.59
C VAL A 61 10.71 -5.32 12.82
N VAL A 62 11.14 -6.16 13.75
CA VAL A 62 12.16 -5.80 14.77
C VAL A 62 13.46 -6.56 14.56
N ASP A 63 13.54 -7.40 13.51
CA ASP A 63 14.79 -8.01 13.07
C ASP A 63 15.33 -7.19 11.88
N ASN A 64 16.51 -6.56 12.05
CA ASN A 64 17.31 -5.87 11.02
C ASN A 64 17.20 -4.34 10.84
N TYR A 65 16.97 -3.57 11.91
CA TYR A 65 17.66 -2.27 11.99
C TYR A 65 18.86 -2.42 12.92
N ARG A 66 20.02 -2.76 12.32
CA ARG A 66 21.33 -2.70 12.99
C ARG A 66 22.06 -1.42 12.58
N PRO A 67 21.96 -0.32 13.34
CA PRO A 67 22.88 0.79 13.21
C PRO A 67 23.99 0.64 14.26
N GLU A 68 25.08 -0.03 13.92
CA GLU A 68 26.35 0.16 14.66
C GLU A 68 27.53 0.25 13.70
N THR A 69 27.52 1.30 12.88
CA THR A 69 28.80 1.77 12.33
C THR A 69 29.46 2.71 13.32
N ARG A 70 30.59 2.21 13.85
CA ARG A 70 31.82 2.93 14.21
C ARG A 70 31.90 3.65 15.56
N SER A 71 32.90 3.16 16.31
CA SER A 71 34.07 3.92 16.76
C SER A 71 33.98 4.62 18.13
N GLY A 72 34.60 3.97 19.13
CA GLY A 72 35.84 4.53 19.68
C GLY A 72 35.88 4.81 21.19
N LYS A 73 37.04 4.42 21.75
CA LYS A 73 37.72 4.93 22.96
C LYS A 73 37.14 4.55 24.33
N SER A 74 37.82 3.69 25.10
CA SER A 74 39.03 3.93 25.92
C SER A 74 38.70 4.43 27.32
N ALA A 75 38.92 3.59 28.34
CA ALA A 75 39.62 3.87 29.59
C ALA A 75 39.76 2.57 30.39
#